data_AF-A0A7V2T3C7-F1
#
_entry.id   AF-A0A7V2T3C7-F1
#
_cell.length_a   1.000
_cell.length_b   1.000
_cell.length_c   1.000
_cell.angle_alpha   90.00
_cell.angle_beta   90.00
_cell.angle_gamma   90.00
#
_symmetry.space_group_name_H-M   'P 1'
#
loop_
_entity.id
_entity.type
_entity.pdbx_description
1 polymer ?
#
loop_
_entity_poly.entity_id
_entity_poly.type
_entity_poly.pdbx_seq_one_letter_code
_entity_poly.pdbx_strand_id
1 'polypeptide(L)'
;YLIFKPHPDVISGNRKGAVDNKIIDQHCDLMLDDVSVTDCLGIVDEVHTMTSLVGFEGLLREIKVVCYGLPFYSNWGLTQDRHYLKRRNPEQKNSISLDKLVAATLILYPRYIHWQTRAYTTPEFIVLQIKKSIEQQGGKQANKIPTIVRKLRQAKQLIKGIIPN
;
A
#
# COMPACT_ATOMS: atom_id res chain seq x y z
N TYR A 1 19.85 7.32 8.96
CA TYR A 1 18.83 6.82 9.89
C TYR A 1 17.94 5.87 9.12
N LEU A 2 17.78 4.62 9.57
CA LEU A 2 17.04 3.56 8.89
C LEU A 2 15.88 3.07 9.76
N ILE A 3 14.67 3.20 9.21
CA ILE A 3 13.45 2.74 9.85
C ILE A 3 13.01 1.43 9.18
N PHE A 4 12.87 0.37 9.98
CA PHE A 4 12.27 -0.88 9.54
C PHE A 4 10.78 -0.92 9.86
N LYS A 5 9.95 -1.07 8.83
CA LYS A 5 8.50 -1.20 8.95
C LYS A 5 8.05 -2.63 8.62
N PRO A 6 7.83 -3.50 9.61
CA PRO A 6 7.33 -4.84 9.36
C PRO A 6 5.90 -4.81 8.79
N HIS A 7 5.60 -5.78 7.92
CA HIS A 7 4.28 -5.92 7.31
C HIS A 7 3.23 -6.27 8.38
N PRO A 8 2.03 -5.66 8.38
CA PRO A 8 1.02 -5.90 9.43
C PRO A 8 0.63 -7.37 9.56
N ASP A 9 0.52 -8.11 8.45
CA ASP A 9 0.24 -9.55 8.48
C ASP A 9 1.36 -10.40 9.10
N VAL A 10 2.62 -9.93 9.05
CA VAL A 10 3.74 -10.59 9.72
C VAL A 10 3.64 -10.37 11.23
N ILE A 11 3.37 -9.13 11.65
CA ILE A 11 3.14 -8.79 13.07
C ILE A 11 1.95 -9.59 13.63
N SER A 12 0.88 -9.74 12.86
CA SER A 12 -0.31 -10.48 13.30
C SER A 12 -0.18 -12.00 13.15
N GLY A 13 0.98 -12.53 12.75
CA GLY A 13 1.24 -13.96 12.59
C GLY A 13 0.54 -14.64 11.41
N ASN A 14 -0.12 -13.89 10.54
CA ASN A 14 -0.87 -14.43 9.40
C ASN A 14 0.01 -14.74 8.18
N ARG A 15 1.27 -14.30 8.19
CA ARG A 15 2.21 -14.46 7.08
C ARG A 15 3.62 -14.76 7.60
N LYS A 16 4.30 -15.72 6.98
CA LYS A 16 5.75 -15.95 7.19
C LYS A 16 6.55 -14.80 6.61
N GLY A 17 7.58 -14.36 7.33
CA GLY A 17 8.42 -13.22 6.93
C GLY A 17 8.90 -12.36 8.09
N ALA A 18 8.79 -12.84 9.33
CA ALA A 18 9.43 -12.21 10.48
C ALA A 18 10.95 -12.24 10.27
N VAL A 19 11.57 -11.09 10.40
CA VAL A 19 13.02 -10.96 10.47
C VAL A 19 13.39 -11.04 11.95
N ASP A 20 14.47 -11.73 12.28
CA ASP A 20 14.95 -11.81 13.66
C ASP A 20 15.25 -10.39 14.18
N ASN A 21 14.75 -10.05 15.37
CA ASN A 21 14.98 -8.75 16.00
C ASN A 21 16.47 -8.43 16.12
N LYS A 22 17.34 -9.43 16.32
CA LYS A 22 18.80 -9.21 16.34
C LYS A 22 19.33 -8.63 15.04
N ILE A 23 18.79 -9.08 13.90
CA ILE A 23 19.17 -8.58 12.58
C ILE A 23 18.64 -7.15 12.40
N ILE A 24 17.41 -6.88 12.86
CA ILE A 24 16.82 -5.54 12.78
C ILE A 24 17.64 -4.56 13.62
N ASP A 25 17.90 -4.88 14.88
CA ASP A 25 18.64 -4.03 15.83
C ASP A 25 20.10 -3.80 15.38
N GLN A 26 20.69 -4.75 14.64
CA GLN A 26 22.04 -4.61 14.11
C GLN A 26 22.12 -3.69 12.87
N HIS A 27 21.04 -3.60 12.09
CA HIS A 27 21.06 -2.93 10.79
C HIS A 27 20.17 -1.69 10.70
N CYS A 28 19.22 -1.52 11.60
CA CYS A 28 18.21 -0.47 11.59
C CYS A 28 18.28 0.35 12.89
N ASP A 29 18.04 1.65 12.78
CA ASP A 29 18.03 2.55 13.94
C ASP A 29 16.69 2.49 14.71
N LEU A 30 15.60 2.12 14.02
CA LEU A 30 14.25 2.09 14.59
C LEU A 30 13.36 1.05 13.91
N MET A 31 12.58 0.31 14.70
CA MET A 31 11.47 -0.51 14.21
C MET A 31 10.13 0.13 14.58
N LEU A 32 9.23 0.27 13.60
CA LEU A 32 7.88 0.83 13.82
C LEU A 32 6.80 -0.23 13.55
N ASP A 33 6.32 -0.92 14.57
CA ASP A 33 5.29 -1.96 14.42
C ASP A 33 3.85 -1.43 14.53
N ASP A 34 3.56 -0.51 15.46
CA ASP A 34 2.21 0.04 15.73
C ASP A 34 1.92 1.41 15.09
N VAL A 35 2.69 1.79 14.07
CA VAL A 35 2.48 3.05 13.32
C VAL A 35 1.94 2.74 11.92
N SER A 36 1.08 3.62 11.40
CA SER A 36 0.58 3.46 10.03
C SER A 36 1.70 3.74 9.02
N VAL A 37 1.66 3.07 7.87
CA VAL A 37 2.63 3.34 6.80
C VAL A 37 2.50 4.78 6.31
N THR A 38 1.28 5.33 6.24
CA THR A 38 1.04 6.72 5.84
C THR A 38 1.79 7.70 6.73
N ASP A 39 1.80 7.48 8.04
CA ASP A 39 2.53 8.36 8.97
C ASP A 39 4.04 8.23 8.77
N CYS A 40 4.53 7.01 8.53
CA CYS A 40 5.95 6.78 8.20
C CYS A 40 6.34 7.51 6.92
N LEU A 41 5.50 7.47 5.88
CA LEU A 41 5.74 8.18 4.62
C LEU A 41 5.77 9.71 4.82
N GLY A 42 5.10 10.24 5.85
CA GLY A 42 5.11 11.68 6.15
C GLY A 42 6.42 12.20 6.74
N ILE A 43 7.37 11.32 7.09
CA ILE A 43 8.61 11.70 7.81
C ILE A 43 9.89 11.18 7.18
N VAL A 44 9.81 10.42 6.07
CA VAL A 44 10.98 9.80 5.43
C VAL A 44 11.35 10.53 4.15
N ASP A 45 12.66 10.64 3.90
CA ASP A 45 13.19 11.20 2.65
C ASP A 45 13.19 10.16 1.51
N GLU A 46 13.34 8.88 1.84
CA GLU A 46 13.44 7.78 0.87
C GLU A 46 12.70 6.52 1.33
N VAL A 47 12.13 5.79 0.37
CA VAL A 47 11.48 4.48 0.58
C VAL A 47 12.25 3.40 -0.15
N HIS A 48 12.73 2.40 0.60
CA HIS A 48 13.40 1.22 0.07
C HIS A 48 12.44 0.02 0.08
N THR A 49 12.22 -0.61 -1.07
CA THR A 49 11.23 -1.70 -1.17
C THR A 49 11.61 -2.76 -2.19
N MET A 50 11.19 -4.01 -1.95
CA MET A 50 11.26 -5.07 -2.97
C MET A 50 10.13 -4.89 -3.98
N THR A 51 8.88 -5.18 -3.58
CA THR A 51 7.70 -5.11 -4.46
C THR A 51 6.43 -4.65 -3.74
N SER A 52 6.56 -3.96 -2.60
CA SER A 52 5.41 -3.53 -1.80
C SER A 52 4.63 -2.41 -2.47
N LEU A 53 3.31 -2.32 -2.25
CA LEU A 53 2.53 -1.15 -2.70
C LEU A 53 2.99 0.16 -2.05
N VAL A 54 3.67 0.08 -0.90
CA VAL A 54 4.24 1.24 -0.20
C VAL A 54 5.21 2.03 -1.10
N GLY A 55 5.94 1.37 -2.00
CA GLY A 55 6.78 2.08 -2.97
C GLY A 55 5.95 2.94 -3.93
N PHE A 56 4.80 2.45 -4.39
CA PHE A 56 3.89 3.26 -5.21
C PHE A 56 3.30 4.42 -4.42
N GLU A 57 2.91 4.19 -3.17
CA GLU A 57 2.42 5.24 -2.28
C GLU A 57 3.47 6.32 -1.96
N GLY A 58 4.74 5.95 -1.95
CA GLY A 58 5.87 6.89 -1.87
C GLY A 58 5.96 7.76 -3.11
N LEU A 59 5.85 7.18 -4.31
CA LEU A 59 5.83 7.96 -5.57
C LEU A 59 4.68 8.97 -5.59
N LEU A 60 3.48 8.59 -5.13
CA LEU A 60 2.33 9.50 -5.04
C LEU A 60 2.55 10.71 -4.12
N ARG A 61 3.52 10.61 -3.21
CA ARG A 61 3.92 11.67 -2.27
C ARG A 61 5.21 12.36 -2.68
N GLU A 62 5.68 12.10 -3.90
CA GLU A 62 6.93 12.64 -4.44
C GLU A 62 8.17 12.27 -3.61
N ILE A 63 8.09 11.18 -2.86
CA ILE A 63 9.21 10.64 -2.09
C ILE A 63 10.10 9.83 -3.03
N LYS A 64 11.41 9.89 -2.83
CA LYS A 64 12.35 9.08 -3.59
C LYS A 64 12.15 7.59 -3.27
N VAL A 65 12.03 6.75 -4.29
CA VAL A 65 11.77 5.31 -4.13
C VAL A 65 12.88 4.48 -4.76
N VAL A 66 13.45 3.56 -3.98
CA VAL A 66 14.46 2.59 -4.40
C VAL A 66 13.82 1.19 -4.48
N CYS A 67 13.86 0.58 -5.66
CA CYS A 67 13.29 -0.75 -5.90
C CYS A 67 14.39 -1.81 -6.00
N TYR A 68 14.31 -2.80 -5.11
CA TYR A 68 15.13 -4.01 -5.11
C TYR A 68 14.44 -5.20 -5.81
N GLY A 69 13.19 -5.02 -6.24
CA GLY A 69 12.47 -5.98 -7.07
C GLY A 69 11.97 -5.32 -8.36
N LEU A 70 11.02 -5.97 -9.03
CA LEU A 70 10.41 -5.49 -10.27
C LEU A 70 8.89 -5.28 -10.12
N PRO A 71 8.41 -4.40 -9.20
CA PRO A 71 6.99 -4.10 -9.08
C PRO A 71 6.44 -3.45 -10.36
N PHE A 72 5.11 -3.29 -10.44
CA PHE A 72 4.49 -2.71 -11.64
C PHE A 72 4.92 -1.25 -11.92
N TYR A 73 5.32 -0.53 -10.87
CA TYR A 73 5.69 0.89 -10.90
C TYR A 73 7.20 1.14 -11.10
N SER A 74 8.04 0.10 -11.11
CA SER A 74 9.48 0.26 -11.35
C SER A 74 9.84 0.26 -12.84
N ASN A 75 11.05 0.73 -13.15
CA ASN A 75 11.64 0.76 -14.49
C ASN A 75 10.89 1.67 -15.49
N TRP A 76 10.21 2.68 -14.96
CA TRP A 76 9.47 3.68 -15.75
C TRP A 76 10.14 5.05 -15.75
N GLY A 77 11.31 5.18 -15.11
CA GLY A 77 12.01 6.44 -14.90
C GLY A 77 11.55 7.21 -13.65
N LEU A 78 10.68 6.62 -12.83
CA LEU A 78 10.13 7.21 -11.60
C LEU A 78 10.81 6.70 -10.32
N THR A 79 11.62 5.64 -10.42
CA THR A 79 12.25 4.93 -9.30
C THR A 79 13.74 4.75 -9.54
N GLN A 80 14.51 4.55 -8.47
CA GLN A 80 15.88 4.04 -8.55
C GLN A 80 15.85 2.52 -8.50
N ASP A 81 16.10 1.89 -9.64
CA ASP A 81 15.94 0.45 -9.79
C ASP A 81 17.27 -0.31 -9.67
N ARG A 82 17.30 -1.36 -8.85
CA ARG A 82 18.46 -2.26 -8.73
C ARG A 82 18.45 -3.39 -9.74
N HIS A 83 17.33 -3.62 -10.41
CA HIS A 83 17.20 -4.58 -11.49
C HIS A 83 16.67 -3.91 -12.75
N TYR A 84 17.29 -4.26 -13.88
CA TYR A 84 16.91 -3.78 -15.19
C TYR A 84 15.87 -4.69 -15.84
N LEU A 85 14.84 -4.08 -16.43
CA LEU A 85 13.79 -4.79 -17.18
C LEU A 85 13.66 -4.22 -18.60
N LYS A 86 14.24 -4.91 -19.59
CA LYS A 86 14.29 -4.49 -21.00
C LYS A 86 12.96 -3.99 -21.59
N ARG A 87 11.83 -4.59 -21.19
CA ARG A 87 10.49 -4.20 -21.70
C ARG A 87 10.05 -2.81 -21.24
N ARG A 88 10.52 -2.36 -20.08
CA ARG A 88 10.28 -1.06 -19.45
C ARG A 88 11.63 -0.36 -19.35
N ASN A 89 12.14 0.15 -20.46
CA ASN A 89 13.40 0.88 -20.45
C ASN A 89 13.10 2.36 -20.67
N PRO A 90 13.28 3.23 -19.66
CA PRO A 90 13.03 4.67 -19.80
C PRO A 90 13.97 5.34 -20.81
N GLU A 91 15.20 4.85 -20.99
CA GLU A 91 16.15 5.36 -21.99
C GLU A 91 15.69 5.09 -23.43
N GLN A 92 14.91 4.02 -23.65
CA GLN A 92 14.42 3.64 -24.99
C GLN A 92 12.98 4.07 -25.26
N LYS A 93 12.17 4.31 -24.22
CA LYS A 93 10.72 4.56 -24.35
C LYS A 93 10.26 5.94 -23.89
N ASN A 94 11.17 6.83 -23.53
CA ASN A 94 10.93 8.03 -22.72
C ASN A 94 10.34 7.66 -21.35
N SER A 95 10.82 8.31 -20.29
CA SER A 95 10.21 8.20 -18.95
C SER A 95 8.73 8.58 -19.02
N ILE A 96 7.87 7.83 -18.33
CA ILE A 96 6.47 8.23 -18.17
C ILE A 96 6.34 9.16 -16.97
N SER A 97 5.37 10.08 -17.02
CA SER A 97 5.01 10.88 -15.84
C SER A 97 4.30 10.02 -14.80
N LEU A 98 4.34 10.48 -13.54
CA LEU A 98 3.60 9.87 -12.45
C LEU A 98 2.10 9.81 -12.78
N ASP A 99 1.53 10.88 -13.35
CA ASP A 99 0.12 10.92 -13.76
C ASP A 99 -0.27 9.82 -14.75
N LYS A 100 0.61 9.51 -15.72
CA LYS A 100 0.36 8.42 -16.67
C LYS A 100 0.37 7.06 -15.97
N LEU A 101 1.28 6.86 -15.03
CA LEU A 101 1.30 5.64 -14.22
C LEU A 101 0.02 5.53 -13.39
N VAL A 102 -0.37 6.60 -12.70
CA VAL A 102 -1.62 6.70 -11.90
C VAL A 102 -2.84 6.40 -12.75
N ALA A 103 -2.98 7.05 -13.91
CA ALA A 103 -4.11 6.82 -14.81
C ALA A 103 -4.18 5.36 -15.26
N ALA A 104 -3.03 4.78 -15.65
CA ALA A 104 -2.99 3.38 -16.05
C ALA A 104 -3.41 2.44 -14.91
N THR A 105 -2.95 2.68 -13.69
CA THR A 105 -3.05 1.68 -12.60
C THR A 105 -4.24 1.88 -11.68
N LEU A 106 -4.75 3.10 -11.54
CA LEU A 106 -5.85 3.46 -10.66
C LEU A 106 -7.12 3.90 -11.42
N ILE A 107 -7.06 4.09 -12.74
CA ILE A 107 -8.24 4.50 -13.52
C ILE A 107 -8.58 3.46 -14.59
N LEU A 108 -7.62 3.15 -15.46
CA LEU A 108 -7.88 2.35 -16.66
C LEU A 108 -7.84 0.84 -16.41
N TYR A 109 -6.89 0.37 -15.60
CA TYR A 109 -6.72 -1.06 -15.33
C TYR A 109 -7.79 -1.68 -14.41
N PRO A 110 -8.13 -1.08 -13.25
CA PRO A 110 -9.08 -1.67 -12.31
C PRO A 110 -10.55 -1.45 -12.72
N ARG A 111 -11.44 -2.30 -12.21
CA ARG A 111 -12.89 -2.08 -12.25
C ARG A 111 -13.38 -1.68 -10.86
N TYR A 112 -14.12 -0.59 -10.77
CA TYR A 112 -14.68 -0.12 -9.51
C TYR A 112 -16.14 -0.54 -9.37
N ILE A 113 -16.50 -0.92 -8.15
CA ILE A 113 -17.86 -1.31 -7.77
C ILE A 113 -18.27 -0.47 -6.57
N HIS A 114 -19.44 0.13 -6.64
CA HIS A 114 -20.02 0.84 -5.50
C HIS A 114 -20.46 -0.16 -4.43
N TRP A 115 -19.98 -0.03 -3.18
CA TRP A 115 -20.12 -1.08 -2.18
C TRP A 115 -21.55 -1.29 -1.66
N GLN A 116 -22.40 -0.28 -1.75
CA GLN A 116 -23.82 -0.38 -1.36
C GLN A 116 -24.68 -0.95 -2.50
N THR A 117 -24.51 -0.43 -3.73
CA THR A 117 -25.41 -0.77 -4.86
C THR A 117 -24.91 -1.92 -5.70
N ARG A 118 -23.64 -2.31 -5.56
CA ARG A 118 -22.95 -3.33 -6.38
C ARG A 118 -22.87 -3.01 -7.88
N ALA A 119 -23.27 -1.81 -8.29
CA ALA A 119 -23.13 -1.35 -9.67
C ALA A 119 -21.68 -0.98 -9.99
N TYR A 120 -21.31 -1.09 -11.27
CA TYR A 120 -20.06 -0.53 -11.78
C TYR A 120 -20.03 0.99 -11.57
N THR A 121 -18.86 1.51 -11.27
CA THR A 121 -18.64 2.94 -11.01
C THR A 121 -17.21 3.34 -11.38
N THR A 122 -16.82 4.56 -11.03
CA THR A 122 -15.51 5.14 -11.35
C THR A 122 -14.67 5.33 -10.08
N PRO A 123 -13.32 5.38 -10.18
CA PRO A 123 -12.46 5.67 -9.03
C PRO A 123 -12.80 7.01 -8.38
N GLU A 124 -13.10 8.04 -9.18
CA GLU A 124 -13.41 9.39 -8.69
C GLU A 124 -14.65 9.37 -7.79
N PHE A 125 -15.69 8.64 -8.20
CA PHE A 125 -16.89 8.49 -7.39
C PHE A 125 -16.59 7.75 -6.08
N ILE A 126 -15.81 6.68 -6.13
CA ILE A 126 -15.40 5.92 -4.94
C ILE A 126 -14.61 6.79 -3.96
N VAL A 127 -13.64 7.57 -4.46
CA VAL A 127 -12.85 8.50 -3.64
C VAL A 127 -13.75 9.55 -2.99
N LEU A 128 -14.70 10.12 -3.74
CA LEU A 128 -15.67 11.09 -3.20
C LEU A 128 -16.52 10.48 -2.08
N GLN A 129 -16.99 9.24 -2.25
CA GLN A 129 -17.77 8.55 -1.21
C GLN A 129 -16.92 8.23 0.03
N ILE A 130 -15.67 7.81 -0.15
CA ILE A 130 -14.73 7.57 0.96
C ILE A 130 -14.46 8.88 1.72
N LYS A 131 -14.18 9.98 1.00
CA LYS A 131 -13.96 11.31 1.59
C LYS A 131 -15.16 11.73 2.44
N LYS A 132 -16.37 11.66 1.88
CA LYS A 132 -17.61 12.00 2.59
C LYS A 132 -17.80 11.15 3.86
N SER A 133 -17.49 9.85 3.79
CA SER A 133 -17.56 8.94 4.94
C SER A 133 -16.56 9.31 6.05
N ILE A 134 -15.33 9.71 5.68
CA ILE A 134 -14.32 10.17 6.64
C ILE A 134 -14.73 11.49 7.29
N GLU A 135 -15.23 12.44 6.51
CA GLU A 135 -15.72 13.73 7.02
C GLU A 135 -16.87 13.53 8.03
N GLN A 136 -17.82 12.64 7.73
CA GLN A 136 -18.91 12.28 8.63
C GLN A 136 -18.45 11.60 9.93
N GLN A 137 -17.27 10.97 9.92
CA GLN A 137 -16.65 10.35 11.11
C GLN A 137 -15.78 11.34 11.91
N GLY A 138 -15.87 12.65 11.63
CA GLY A 138 -15.09 13.67 12.32
C GLY A 138 -13.70 13.88 11.72
N GLY A 139 -13.49 13.53 10.45
CA GLY A 139 -12.28 13.84 9.69
C GLY A 139 -11.05 12.99 10.03
N LYS A 140 -11.16 12.05 10.97
CA LYS A 140 -10.09 11.11 11.31
C LYS A 140 -10.34 9.78 10.61
N GLN A 141 -9.35 9.29 9.88
CA GLN A 141 -9.35 7.92 9.41
C GLN A 141 -9.22 7.02 10.65
N ALA A 142 -10.32 6.40 11.09
CA ALA A 142 -10.33 5.52 12.26
C ALA A 142 -9.60 4.21 11.94
N ASN A 143 -8.26 4.26 11.90
CA ASN A 143 -7.41 3.10 11.63
C ASN A 143 -7.38 2.09 12.78
N LYS A 144 -7.93 2.45 13.95
CA LYS A 144 -8.06 1.55 15.10
C LYS A 144 -9.44 0.89 15.11
N ILE A 145 -9.59 -0.19 14.35
CA ILE A 145 -10.65 -1.16 14.63
C ILE A 145 -10.18 -1.97 15.85
N PRO A 146 -10.88 -1.95 16.99
CA PRO A 146 -10.49 -2.75 18.15
C PRO A 146 -10.34 -4.21 17.75
N THR A 147 -9.32 -4.90 18.27
CA THR A 147 -9.01 -6.30 17.92
C THR A 147 -10.23 -7.22 18.05
N ILE A 148 -11.10 -6.94 19.02
CA ILE A 148 -12.39 -7.62 19.23
C ILE A 148 -13.33 -7.43 18.03
N VAL A 149 -13.49 -6.21 17.55
CA VAL A 149 -14.33 -5.90 16.38
C VAL A 149 -13.77 -6.53 15.11
N ARG A 150 -12.44 -6.59 14.98
CA ARG A 150 -11.77 -7.31 13.87
C ARG A 150 -12.06 -8.81 13.89
N LYS A 151 -11.91 -9.45 15.06
CA LYS A 151 -12.21 -10.88 15.26
C LYS A 151 -13.70 -11.20 15.04
N LEU A 152 -14.60 -10.34 15.52
CA LEU A 152 -16.05 -10.48 15.31
C LEU A 152 -16.43 -10.37 13.82
N ARG A 153 -15.81 -9.45 13.07
CA ARG A 153 -16.00 -9.33 11.62
C ARG A 153 -15.54 -10.59 10.88
N GLN A 154 -14.38 -11.14 11.23
CA GLN A 154 -13.87 -12.39 10.65
C GLN A 154 -14.82 -13.57 10.93
N ALA A 155 -15.25 -13.74 12.18
CA ALA A 155 -16.19 -14.80 12.57
C ALA A 155 -17.54 -14.67 11.83
N LYS A 156 -18.07 -13.45 11.70
CA LYS A 156 -19.33 -13.19 10.98
C LYS A 156 -19.23 -13.54 9.50
N GLN A 157 -18.11 -13.28 8.85
CA GLN A 157 -17.89 -13.65 7.44
C GLN A 157 -17.71 -15.16 7.26
N LEU A 158 -17.05 -15.84 8.21
CA LEU A 158 -16.93 -17.29 8.21
C LEU A 158 -18.31 -17.97 8.36
N ILE A 159 -19.15 -17.49 9.30
CA ILE A 159 -20.50 -18.01 9.49
C ILE A 159 -21.36 -17.80 8.24
N LYS A 160 -21.28 -16.62 7.60
CA LYS A 160 -21.95 -16.35 6.32
C LYS A 160 -21.45 -17.20 5.14
N GLY A 161 -20.22 -17.70 5.21
CA GLY A 161 -19.67 -18.60 4.19
C GLY A 161 -19.99 -20.08 4.42
N ILE A 162 -20.31 -20.46 5.66
CA ILE A 162 -20.60 -21.85 6.06
C ILE A 162 -22.10 -22.16 6.02
N ILE A 163 -22.96 -21.16 6.20
CA ILE A 163 -24.41 -21.32 6.07
C ILE A 163 -24.81 -21.00 4.61
N PRO A 164 -25.19 -22.00 3.79
CA PRO A 164 -25.80 -21.73 2.51
C PRO A 164 -27.19 -21.10 2.75
N ASN A 165 -27.59 -20.14 1.91
CA ASN A 165 -29.00 -19.77 1.80
C ASN A 165 -29.82 -20.96 1.30
#